data_AF-A0A915H7T3-F1
#
_entry.id   AF-A0A915H7T3-F1
#
_cell.length_a   1.000
_cell.length_b   1.000
_cell.length_c   1.000
_cell.angle_alpha   90.00
_cell.angle_beta   90.00
_cell.angle_gamma   90.00
#
_symmetry.space_group_name_H-M   'P 1'
#
loop_
_entity.id
_entity.type
_entity.pdbx_description
1 polymer ?
#
loop_
_entity_poly.entity_id
_entity_poly.type
_entity_poly.pdbx_seq_one_letter_code
_entity_poly.pdbx_strand_id
1 'polypeptide(L)'
;MPFKLSKKETNEDYEEGENVVYIPIDKTPRSAVGTIEEVLTGETPVQSATSRTGEVTIHASEDEPRYVIRNLKTGKSTAYKRYNIMGEASQDEVETGHSDFSLDQDTSPHAEGPHHGVPIQ
;
A
#
# COMPACT_ATOMS: atom_id res chain seq x y z
N MET A 1 -17.40 9.03 16.70
CA MET A 1 -17.84 9.26 15.31
C MET A 1 -17.29 8.09 14.50
N PRO A 2 -18.11 7.24 13.86
CA PRO A 2 -17.59 6.16 13.02
C PRO A 2 -17.14 6.75 11.68
N PHE A 3 -15.86 6.59 11.34
CA PHE A 3 -15.35 6.89 10.01
C PHE A 3 -16.08 5.98 9.01
N LYS A 4 -16.90 6.59 8.15
CA LYS A 4 -17.51 5.90 7.02
C LYS A 4 -16.39 5.58 6.05
N LEU A 5 -15.93 4.34 6.09
CA LEU A 5 -15.27 3.73 4.95
C LEU A 5 -16.33 3.73 3.82
N SER A 6 -16.28 4.72 2.94
CA SER A 6 -17.07 4.72 1.72
C SER A 6 -16.70 3.43 1.00
N LYS A 7 -17.63 2.47 1.01
CA LYS A 7 -17.59 1.29 0.14
C LYS A 7 -17.55 1.77 -1.31
N LYS A 8 -16.37 2.11 -1.80
CA LYS A 8 -16.00 1.82 -3.16
C LYS A 8 -15.52 0.37 -3.13
N GLU A 9 -16.49 -0.55 -3.16
CA GLU A 9 -16.27 -1.87 -3.76
C GLU A 9 -15.96 -1.61 -5.23
N THR A 10 -14.73 -1.19 -5.52
CA THR A 10 -14.37 -0.84 -6.89
C THR A 10 -13.39 -1.85 -7.40
N ASN A 11 -14.00 -2.86 -8.01
CA ASN A 11 -13.54 -3.46 -9.25
C ASN A 11 -13.40 -2.41 -10.38
N GLU A 12 -12.96 -1.19 -10.06
CA GLU A 12 -12.57 -0.16 -11.01
C GLU A 12 -11.06 -0.33 -11.18
N ASP A 13 -10.68 -0.50 -12.44
CA ASP A 13 -9.32 -0.28 -12.88
C ASP A 13 -8.91 1.14 -12.50
N TYR A 14 -7.67 1.28 -12.05
CA TYR A 14 -7.11 2.59 -11.77
C TYR A 14 -6.53 3.22 -13.03
N GLU A 15 -6.47 4.54 -13.04
CA GLU A 15 -5.97 5.34 -14.16
C GLU A 15 -4.61 5.98 -13.86
N GLU A 16 -3.92 6.37 -14.92
CA GLU A 16 -2.67 7.11 -14.82
C GLU A 16 -2.88 8.48 -14.15
N GLY A 17 -2.02 8.81 -13.20
CA GLY A 17 -2.10 10.03 -12.39
C GLY A 17 -2.85 9.87 -11.07
N GLU A 18 -3.52 8.73 -10.82
CA GLU A 18 -4.20 8.49 -9.55
C GLU A 18 -3.22 8.20 -8.41
N ASN A 19 -3.53 8.72 -7.22
CA ASN A 19 -2.80 8.41 -6.00
C ASN A 19 -3.46 7.21 -5.31
N VAL A 20 -2.67 6.22 -4.95
CA VAL A 20 -3.15 4.96 -4.38
C VAL A 20 -2.31 4.52 -3.19
N VAL A 21 -2.97 3.82 -2.27
CA VAL A 21 -2.32 3.10 -1.18
C VAL A 21 -2.09 1.66 -1.62
N TYR A 22 -0.86 1.17 -1.47
CA TYR A 22 -0.50 -0.19 -1.89
C TYR A 22 0.44 -0.86 -0.89
N ILE A 23 0.53 -2.19 -0.96
CA ILE A 23 1.48 -3.00 -0.17
C ILE A 23 2.68 -3.36 -1.06
N PRO A 24 3.87 -2.80 -0.80
CA PRO A 24 5.08 -3.17 -1.52
C PRO A 24 5.47 -4.62 -1.23
N ILE A 25 6.07 -5.28 -2.23
CA ILE A 25 6.62 -6.63 -2.11
C ILE A 25 8.04 -6.51 -1.52
N ASP A 26 8.13 -5.90 -0.35
CA ASP A 26 9.37 -5.76 0.40
C ASP A 26 9.29 -6.57 1.70
N LYS A 27 10.40 -6.61 2.44
CA LYS A 27 10.49 -7.37 3.70
C LYS A 27 9.56 -6.87 4.82
N THR A 28 8.89 -5.73 4.63
CA THR A 28 8.03 -5.12 5.66
C THR A 28 6.60 -4.99 5.14
N PRO A 29 5.59 -5.59 5.79
CA PRO A 29 4.19 -5.46 5.40
C PRO A 29 3.63 -4.11 5.89
N ARG A 30 4.14 -3.02 5.34
CA ARG A 30 3.63 -1.66 5.58
C ARG A 30 3.06 -1.12 4.28
N SER A 31 1.87 -0.54 4.37
CA SER A 31 1.29 0.23 3.28
C SER A 31 2.20 1.41 2.91
N ALA A 32 2.22 1.72 1.63
CA ALA A 32 2.91 2.85 1.05
C ALA A 32 1.96 3.62 0.14
N VAL A 33 2.22 4.91 -0.02
CA VAL A 33 1.47 5.78 -0.93
C VAL A 33 2.28 5.96 -2.20
N GLY A 34 1.61 5.88 -3.35
CA GLY A 34 2.23 6.07 -4.64
C GLY A 34 1.25 6.64 -5.67
N THR A 35 1.81 7.12 -6.78
CA THR A 35 1.04 7.60 -7.92
C THR A 35 1.16 6.59 -9.05
N ILE A 36 0.06 6.29 -9.74
CA ILE A 36 0.08 5.43 -10.91
C ILE A 36 0.68 6.24 -12.07
N GLU A 37 1.79 5.76 -12.60
CA GLU A 37 2.44 6.36 -13.77
C GLU A 37 1.97 5.72 -15.07
N GLU A 38 1.65 4.43 -15.06
CA GLU A 38 1.28 3.68 -16.26
C GLU A 38 0.42 2.46 -15.93
N VAL A 39 -0.51 2.13 -16.82
CA VAL A 39 -1.32 0.89 -16.74
C VAL A 39 -0.92 -0.04 -17.88
N LEU A 40 -0.27 -1.15 -17.54
CA LEU A 40 0.14 -2.16 -18.51
C LEU A 40 -0.95 -3.22 -18.63
N THR A 41 -1.54 -3.34 -19.81
CA THR A 41 -2.55 -4.36 -20.16
C THR A 41 -2.01 -5.41 -21.14
N GLY A 42 -0.72 -5.38 -21.45
CA GLY A 42 -0.04 -6.33 -22.32
C GLY A 42 1.37 -6.66 -21.86
N GLU A 43 1.93 -7.74 -22.40
CA GLU A 43 3.30 -8.15 -22.07
C GLU A 43 4.30 -7.09 -22.47
N THR A 44 4.97 -6.51 -21.47
CA THR A 44 5.91 -5.41 -21.68
C THR A 44 7.29 -5.80 -21.19
N PRO A 45 8.31 -5.84 -22.06
CA PRO A 45 9.69 -6.02 -21.65
C PRO A 45 10.21 -4.74 -20.98
N VAL A 46 10.64 -4.83 -19.72
CA VAL A 46 11.27 -3.72 -19.00
C VAL A 46 12.73 -4.01 -18.70
N GLN A 47 13.55 -2.98 -18.79
CA GLN A 47 14.96 -3.08 -18.47
C GLN A 47 15.14 -3.09 -16.95
N SER A 48 15.54 -4.25 -16.42
CA SER A 48 15.77 -4.41 -14.98
C SER A 48 17.25 -4.31 -14.66
N ALA A 49 17.62 -3.32 -13.87
CA ALA A 49 18.99 -3.16 -13.36
C ALA A 49 19.45 -4.30 -12.43
N THR A 50 18.53 -5.18 -12.01
CA THR A 50 18.81 -6.30 -11.10
C THR A 50 18.77 -7.67 -11.77
N SER A 51 18.29 -7.76 -13.02
CA SER A 51 18.24 -9.02 -13.76
C SER A 51 19.60 -9.35 -14.39
N ARG A 52 20.05 -10.60 -14.24
CA ARG A 52 21.30 -11.09 -14.87
C ARG A 52 21.26 -11.05 -16.40
N THR A 53 20.06 -11.02 -16.99
CA THR A 53 19.81 -10.90 -18.44
C THR A 53 19.51 -9.48 -18.89
N GLY A 54 19.44 -8.50 -17.97
CA GLY A 54 19.15 -7.10 -18.27
C GLY A 54 17.68 -6.78 -18.57
N GLU A 55 16.84 -7.79 -18.77
CA GLU A 55 15.42 -7.64 -19.12
C GLU A 55 14.55 -8.47 -18.18
N VAL A 56 13.42 -7.90 -17.77
CA VAL A 56 12.34 -8.58 -17.07
C VAL A 56 11.08 -8.37 -17.89
N THR A 57 10.41 -9.45 -18.27
CA THR A 57 9.11 -9.36 -18.92
C THR A 57 8.04 -9.18 -17.86
N ILE A 58 7.29 -8.08 -17.95
CA ILE A 58 6.08 -7.89 -17.17
C ILE A 58 4.95 -8.61 -17.90
N HIS A 59 4.47 -9.70 -17.31
CA HIS A 59 3.27 -10.37 -17.76
C HIS A 59 2.04 -9.61 -17.25
N ALA A 60 1.41 -8.87 -18.15
CA ALA A 60 0.14 -8.18 -17.96
C ALA A 60 -0.81 -8.57 -19.11
N SER A 61 -2.11 -8.52 -18.83
CA SER A 61 -3.18 -8.76 -19.79
C SER A 61 -4.37 -7.85 -19.46
N GLU A 62 -5.38 -7.79 -20.33
CA GLU A 62 -6.61 -7.03 -20.06
C GLU A 62 -7.34 -7.56 -18.80
N ASP A 63 -7.33 -8.88 -18.57
CA ASP A 63 -7.92 -9.51 -17.38
C ASP A 63 -7.04 -9.38 -16.12
N GLU A 64 -5.72 -9.28 -16.30
CA GLU A 64 -4.75 -9.11 -15.21
C GLU A 64 -3.79 -7.94 -15.52
N PRO A 65 -4.26 -6.69 -15.40
CA PRO A 65 -3.41 -5.54 -15.64
C PRO A 65 -2.33 -5.38 -14.56
N ARG A 66 -1.26 -4.68 -14.91
CA ARG A 66 -0.18 -4.30 -14.00
C ARG A 66 -0.11 -2.78 -13.93
N TYR A 67 -0.14 -2.25 -12.71
CA TYR A 67 -0.08 -0.81 -12.48
C TYR A 67 1.33 -0.42 -12.07
N VAL A 68 1.98 0.44 -12.86
CA VAL A 68 3.28 1.02 -12.52
C VAL A 68 3.03 2.12 -11.51
N ILE A 69 3.40 1.87 -10.26
CA ILE A 69 3.19 2.81 -9.16
C ILE A 69 4.54 3.42 -8.78
N ARG A 70 4.64 4.75 -8.83
CA ARG A 70 5.75 5.52 -8.27
C ARG A 70 5.52 5.78 -6.80
N ASN A 71 6.38 5.19 -5.98
CA ASN A 71 6.40 5.42 -4.54
C ASN A 71 6.74 6.88 -4.24
N LEU A 72 5.86 7.61 -3.56
CA LEU A 72 6.08 9.04 -3.27
C LEU A 72 7.23 9.28 -2.28
N LYS A 73 7.52 8.30 -1.41
CA LYS A 73 8.58 8.40 -0.40
C LYS A 73 9.98 8.16 -0.97
N THR A 74 10.12 7.20 -1.89
CA THR A 74 11.42 6.80 -2.45
C THR A 74 11.65 7.30 -3.87
N GLY A 75 10.60 7.76 -4.56
CA GLY A 75 10.64 8.16 -5.97
C GLY A 75 10.82 7.01 -6.95
N LYS A 76 10.76 5.76 -6.49
CA LYS A 76 10.95 4.57 -7.34
C LYS A 76 9.62 4.09 -7.91
N SER A 77 9.62 3.72 -9.18
CA SER A 77 8.46 3.15 -9.88
C SER A 77 8.56 1.63 -9.94
N THR A 78 7.46 0.93 -9.71
CA THR A 78 7.41 -0.53 -9.73
C THR A 78 6.03 -1.00 -10.17
N ALA A 79 6.00 -2.06 -10.98
CA ALA A 79 4.75 -2.66 -11.46
C ALA A 79 4.14 -3.59 -10.40
N TYR A 80 2.92 -3.28 -9.97
CA TYR A 80 2.16 -4.05 -9.00
C TYR A 80 0.90 -4.66 -9.62
N LYS A 81 0.42 -5.77 -9.03
CA LYS A 81 -0.88 -6.34 -9.40
C LYS A 81 -2.01 -5.58 -8.70
N ARG A 82 -3.22 -5.63 -9.25
CA ARG A 82 -4.41 -4.99 -8.66
C ARG A 82 -4.59 -5.31 -7.17
N TYR A 83 -4.36 -6.56 -6.77
CA TYR A 83 -4.53 -7.01 -5.38
C TYR A 83 -3.53 -6.39 -4.38
N ASN A 84 -2.42 -5.83 -4.87
CA ASN A 84 -1.47 -5.12 -4.01
C ASN A 84 -1.99 -3.72 -3.65
N ILE A 85 -2.97 -3.20 -4.38
CA ILE A 85 -3.50 -1.85 -4.21
C ILE A 85 -4.73 -1.92 -3.30
N MET A 86 -4.63 -1.25 -2.15
CA MET A 86 -5.65 -1.23 -1.11
C MET A 86 -6.81 -0.26 -1.44
N GLY A 87 -6.52 0.81 -2.18
CA GLY A 87 -7.51 1.84 -2.51
C GLY A 87 -6.88 3.12 -3.05
N GLU A 88 -7.72 4.07 -3.43
CA GLU A 88 -7.33 5.47 -3.66
C GLU A 88 -6.76 6.07 -2.37
N ALA A 89 -5.68 6.85 -2.47
CA ALA A 89 -5.10 7.56 -1.36
C ALA A 89 -5.81 8.90 -1.16
N SER A 90 -6.21 9.19 0.08
CA SER A 90 -6.73 10.50 0.46
C SER A 90 -5.61 11.56 0.44
N GLN A 91 -5.98 12.83 0.29
CA GLN A 91 -5.03 13.94 0.23
C GLN A 91 -4.15 14.00 1.50
N ASP A 92 -4.70 13.64 2.67
CA ASP A 92 -3.98 13.56 3.94
C ASP A 92 -2.90 12.46 3.94
N GLU A 93 -3.16 11.32 3.27
CA GLU A 93 -2.19 10.21 3.16
C GLU A 93 -1.06 10.54 2.17
N VAL A 94 -1.37 11.28 1.10
CA VAL A 94 -0.38 11.76 0.11
C VAL A 94 0.63 12.68 0.76
N GLU A 95 0.21 13.59 1.65
CA GLU A 95 1.11 14.49 2.37
C GLU A 95 1.97 13.75 3.42
N THR A 96 1.40 12.73 4.07
CA THR A 96 2.08 12.01 5.16
C THR A 96 3.00 10.90 4.66
N GLY A 97 2.79 10.39 3.43
CA GLY A 97 3.63 9.36 2.80
C GLY A 97 3.62 8.00 3.52
N HIS A 98 2.70 7.82 4.46
CA HIS A 98 2.44 6.63 5.25
C HIS A 98 0.95 6.62 5.58
N SER A 99 0.27 5.48 5.39
CA SER A 99 -1.05 5.31 6.00
C SER A 99 -0.88 4.71 7.39
N ASP A 100 -1.52 5.32 8.38
CA ASP A 100 -1.61 4.85 9.77
C ASP A 100 -2.56 3.64 9.90
N PHE A 101 -2.63 2.78 8.88
CA PHE A 101 -3.30 1.49 9.00
C PHE A 101 -2.41 0.56 9.82
N SER A 102 -2.34 0.85 11.12
CA SER A 102 -1.88 -0.09 12.11
C SER A 102 -2.94 -1.17 12.19
N LEU A 103 -2.61 -2.39 11.75
CA LEU A 103 -3.38 -3.55 12.15
C LEU A 103 -3.18 -3.64 13.66
N ASP A 104 -4.10 -3.08 14.43
CA ASP A 104 -4.10 -3.10 15.89
C ASP A 104 -4.25 -4.56 16.35
N GLN A 105 -3.16 -5.31 16.32
CA GLN A 105 -3.03 -6.54 17.10
C GLN A 105 -2.70 -6.16 18.54
N ASP A 106 -3.58 -5.41 19.20
CA ASP A 106 -3.57 -5.34 20.65
C ASP A 106 -4.97 -5.11 21.20
N THR A 107 -5.80 -6.15 21.07
CA THR A 107 -6.96 -6.34 21.95
C THR A 107 -6.49 -6.99 23.25
N SER A 108 -5.56 -6.35 23.96
CA SER A 108 -5.30 -6.67 25.36
C SER A 108 -5.71 -5.48 26.20
N PRO A 109 -6.86 -5.51 26.91
CA PRO A 109 -7.07 -4.55 27.98
C PRO A 109 -5.95 -4.79 28.98
N HIS A 110 -5.01 -3.84 29.06
CA HIS A 110 -4.02 -3.76 30.12
C HIS A 110 -4.81 -3.62 31.42
N ALA A 111 -5.06 -4.76 32.08
CA ALA A 111 -5.66 -4.80 33.39
C ALA A 111 -4.71 -4.07 34.33
N GLU A 112 -5.06 -2.83 34.66
CA GLU A 112 -4.40 -2.05 35.71
C GLU A 112 -4.37 -2.91 36.97
N GLY A 113 -3.17 -3.39 37.32
CA GLY A 113 -2.96 -4.09 38.57
C GLY A 113 -3.31 -3.15 39.73
N PRO A 114 -3.97 -3.63 40.80
CA PRO A 114 -4.42 -2.77 41.87
C PRO A 114 -3.20 -2.12 42.54
N HIS A 115 -3.23 -0.79 42.59
CA HIS A 115 -2.26 0.04 43.31
C HIS A 115 -2.06 -0.51 44.73
N HIS A 116 -0.83 -0.92 45.03
CA HIS A 116 -0.42 -1.37 46.36
C HIS A 116 -0.57 -0.20 47.33
N GLY A 117 -1.69 -0.16 48.04
CA GLY A 117 -1.85 0.63 49.24
C GLY A 117 -0.98 0.04 50.34
N VAL A 118 -0.02 0.82 50.82
CA VAL A 118 0.51 0.68 52.18
C VAL A 118 0.68 2.07 52.76
N PRO A 119 -0.21 2.45 53.69
CA PRO A 119 0.20 3.18 54.85
C PRO A 119 -0.08 2.29 56.06
N ILE A 120 0.98 1.85 56.74
CA ILE A 120 0.85 1.41 58.13
C ILE A 120 1.89 2.16 58.97
N GLN A 121 1.38 2.57 60.13
CA GLN A 121 1.88 3.55 61.10
C GLN A 121 3.22 3.18 61.74
#